data_AF-A0A8D8A392-F1
#
_entry.id   AF-A0A8D8A392-F1
#
_cell.length_a   1.000
_cell.length_b   1.000
_cell.length_c   1.000
_cell.angle_alpha   90.00
_cell.angle_beta   90.00
_cell.angle_gamma   90.00
#
_symmetry.space_group_name_H-M   'P 1'
#
loop_
_entity.id
_entity.type
_entity.pdbx_description
1 polymer ?
#
loop_
_entity_poly.entity_id
_entity_poly.type
_entity_poly.pdbx_seq_one_letter_code
_entity_poly.pdbx_strand_id
1 'polypeptide(L)'
;MLKLLLLAATVLLNGRVSVALRVSELKCQQYLEQNSRRTMGAALTLNPDIFVVTTVNCSDSVDLIVNGEEADRGEFPHQALLGYSDGGDGYEFRCGGSLISDRFVLTAAHCGTPRVVRLGEHSLSDEEDEEDFEVGAFYKHPGYTVKASYNDIALVKLVRGVDFYNFVRPACLWTSTELNISTVIATGFGHTKFGGLLLGLSRGS
;
A
#
# COMPACT_ATOMS: atom_id res chain seq x y z
N MET A 1 -27.79 12.05 41.61
CA MET A 1 -26.52 12.69 41.20
C MET A 1 -25.93 11.86 40.05
N LEU A 2 -26.47 11.96 38.85
CA LEU A 2 -26.12 12.98 37.85
C LEU A 2 -24.62 12.97 37.48
N LYS A 3 -24.16 11.88 36.87
CA LYS A 3 -22.86 11.81 36.15
C LYS A 3 -22.85 10.77 35.01
N LEU A 4 -24.01 10.46 34.44
CA LEU A 4 -24.15 9.54 33.30
C LEU A 4 -24.71 10.21 32.03
N LEU A 5 -24.69 11.53 31.95
CA LEU A 5 -25.40 12.29 30.91
C LEU A 5 -24.54 13.31 30.13
N LEU A 6 -23.21 13.29 30.27
CA LEU A 6 -22.34 14.31 29.64
C LEU A 6 -21.36 13.84 28.56
N LEU A 7 -21.45 12.61 28.04
CA LEU A 7 -20.66 12.20 26.87
C LEU A 7 -21.50 11.89 25.61
N ALA A 8 -22.81 12.12 25.67
CA ALA A 8 -23.72 11.90 24.54
C ALA A 8 -24.18 13.21 23.85
N ALA A 9 -23.63 14.37 24.21
CA ALA A 9 -24.16 15.67 23.77
C ALA A 9 -23.12 16.50 22.99
N THR A 10 -22.78 16.07 21.77
CA THR A 10 -22.44 17.00 20.66
C THR A 10 -22.54 16.40 19.25
N VAL A 11 -23.46 15.46 18.99
CA VAL A 11 -23.82 15.10 17.60
C VAL A 11 -25.33 15.05 17.44
N LEU A 12 -25.99 16.18 17.73
CA LEU A 12 -27.38 16.45 17.33
C LEU A 12 -27.50 17.91 16.88
N LEU A 13 -26.74 18.29 15.86
CA LEU A 13 -27.02 19.50 15.10
C LEU A 13 -27.01 19.12 13.60
N ASN A 14 -28.19 19.20 12.99
CA ASN A 14 -28.45 19.13 11.54
C ASN A 14 -28.40 17.78 10.82
N GLY A 15 -28.98 16.71 11.37
CA GLY A 15 -29.49 15.57 10.58
C GLY A 15 -28.51 14.85 9.63
N ARG A 16 -27.22 15.17 9.71
CA ARG A 16 -26.12 14.53 8.99
C ARG A 16 -25.40 13.70 10.02
N VAL A 17 -25.55 12.39 9.93
CA VAL A 17 -24.70 11.45 10.65
C VAL A 17 -23.28 11.69 10.15
N SER A 18 -22.46 12.43 10.90
CA SER A 18 -21.03 12.50 10.66
C SER A 18 -20.43 11.18 11.16
N VAL A 19 -20.40 10.18 10.28
CA VAL A 19 -19.66 8.94 10.56
C VAL A 19 -18.19 9.34 10.66
N ALA A 20 -17.60 9.17 11.85
CA ALA A 20 -16.16 9.36 12.00
C ALA A 20 -15.44 8.31 11.15
N LEU A 21 -14.72 8.77 10.12
CA LEU A 21 -13.94 7.90 9.23
C LEU A 21 -12.88 7.13 10.02
N ARG A 22 -12.58 5.89 9.60
CA ARG A 22 -11.48 5.11 10.17
C ARG A 22 -10.14 5.76 9.82
N VAL A 23 -9.12 5.51 10.64
CA VAL A 23 -7.76 6.03 10.39
C VAL A 23 -7.25 5.60 9.02
N SER A 24 -7.53 4.35 8.61
CA SER A 24 -7.16 3.84 7.28
C SER A 24 -7.83 4.60 6.14
N GLU A 25 -9.10 4.99 6.29
CA GLU A 25 -9.83 5.79 5.29
C GLU A 25 -9.26 7.20 5.19
N LEU A 26 -9.03 7.85 6.34
CA LEU A 26 -8.42 9.17 6.41
C LEU A 26 -7.02 9.19 5.78
N LYS A 27 -6.22 8.15 6.05
CA LYS A 27 -4.88 8.03 5.48
C LYS A 27 -4.91 7.75 3.98
N CYS A 28 -5.80 6.86 3.51
CA CYS A 28 -5.99 6.64 2.08
C CYS A 28 -6.36 7.96 1.36
N GLN A 29 -7.30 8.73 1.90
CA GLN A 29 -7.66 10.04 1.35
C GLN A 29 -6.46 11.00 1.31
N GLN A 30 -5.71 11.09 2.41
CA GLN A 30 -4.50 11.92 2.49
C GLN A 30 -3.46 11.54 1.41
N TYR A 31 -3.24 10.25 1.19
CA TYR A 31 -2.28 9.76 0.18
C TYR A 31 -2.76 10.00 -1.25
N LEU A 32 -4.06 9.86 -1.51
CA LEU A 32 -4.65 10.17 -2.81
C LEU A 32 -4.53 11.67 -3.14
N GLU A 33 -4.71 12.55 -2.15
CA GLU A 33 -4.57 14.00 -2.35
C GLU A 33 -3.14 14.40 -2.74
N GLN A 34 -2.13 13.78 -2.12
CA GLN A 34 -0.71 13.99 -2.47
C GLN A 34 -0.39 13.57 -3.90
N ASN A 35 -1.17 12.65 -4.46
CA ASN A 35 -1.05 12.19 -5.82
C ASN A 35 -1.96 12.96 -6.82
N SER A 36 -2.62 14.01 -6.37
CA SER A 36 -3.59 14.73 -7.19
C SER A 36 -3.05 16.10 -7.59
N ARG A 37 -3.10 16.40 -8.89
CA ARG A 37 -2.82 17.73 -9.41
C ARG A 37 -4.15 18.45 -9.61
N ARG A 38 -4.31 19.59 -8.94
CA ARG A 38 -5.46 20.48 -9.13
C ARG A 38 -5.13 21.49 -10.22
N THR A 39 -5.85 21.42 -11.33
CA THR A 39 -5.75 22.36 -12.44
C THR A 39 -7.01 23.23 -12.44
N MET A 40 -6.82 24.54 -12.40
CA MET A 40 -7.93 25.50 -12.47
C MET A 40 -8.18 25.84 -13.93
N GLY A 41 -9.43 25.74 -14.36
CA GLY A 41 -9.90 26.17 -15.67
C GLY A 41 -10.93 27.27 -15.50
N ALA A 42 -11.07 28.11 -16.53
CA ALA A 42 -12.07 29.15 -16.59
C ALA A 42 -12.59 29.26 -18.02
N ALA A 43 -13.89 29.50 -18.19
CA ALA A 43 -14.45 29.81 -19.50
C ALA A 43 -13.98 31.19 -19.98
N LEU A 44 -13.81 31.40 -21.28
CA LEU A 44 -13.45 32.70 -21.86
C LEU A 44 -14.67 33.62 -22.01
N THR A 45 -15.43 33.81 -20.93
CA THR A 45 -16.60 34.71 -20.88
C THR A 45 -16.27 35.98 -20.11
N LEU A 46 -17.11 37.01 -20.26
CA LEU A 46 -16.96 38.29 -19.53
C LEU A 46 -17.14 38.13 -18.01
N ASN A 47 -17.78 37.05 -17.56
CA ASN A 47 -17.86 36.65 -16.16
C ASN A 47 -17.57 35.15 -16.06
N PRO A 48 -16.31 34.75 -15.85
CA PRO A 48 -15.91 33.36 -15.93
C PRO A 48 -16.23 32.61 -14.65
N ASP A 49 -16.92 31.48 -14.78
CA ASP A 49 -16.96 30.47 -13.73
C ASP A 49 -15.63 29.71 -13.70
N ILE A 50 -14.99 29.68 -12.53
CA ILE A 50 -13.78 28.91 -12.29
C ILE A 50 -14.19 27.48 -11.94
N PHE A 51 -13.68 26.51 -12.68
CA PHE A 51 -13.80 25.09 -12.35
C PHE A 51 -12.43 24.53 -11.96
N VAL A 52 -12.43 23.56 -11.05
CA VAL A 52 -11.20 22.90 -10.58
C VAL A 52 -11.25 21.44 -11.04
N VAL A 53 -10.34 21.06 -11.93
CA VAL A 53 -10.15 19.68 -12.35
C VAL A 53 -9.05 19.07 -11.49
N THR A 54 -9.36 17.96 -10.82
CA THR A 54 -8.37 17.19 -10.06
C THR A 54 -7.97 15.99 -10.90
N THR A 55 -6.75 15.99 -11.43
CA THR A 55 -6.18 14.86 -12.15
C THR A 55 -5.29 14.07 -11.22
N VAL A 56 -5.54 12.77 -11.07
CA VAL A 56 -4.68 11.90 -10.26
C VAL A 56 -3.48 11.47 -11.12
N ASN A 57 -2.26 11.57 -10.60
CA ASN A 57 -1.06 11.07 -11.25
C ASN A 57 -0.89 9.57 -10.94
N CYS A 58 -1.96 8.82 -11.18
CA CYS A 58 -1.92 7.36 -11.29
C CYS A 58 -1.76 7.04 -12.77
N SER A 59 -0.89 6.08 -13.11
CA SER A 59 -0.99 5.45 -14.43
C SER A 59 -2.38 4.80 -14.51
N ASP A 60 -3.11 5.03 -15.60
CA ASP A 60 -4.44 4.47 -15.77
C ASP A 60 -4.40 2.93 -15.77
N SER A 61 -5.51 2.36 -15.34
CA SER A 61 -5.73 0.97 -14.95
C SER A 61 -5.27 -0.09 -15.95
N VAL A 62 -4.73 -1.15 -15.35
CA VAL A 62 -4.42 -2.49 -15.86
C VAL A 62 -5.60 -3.15 -16.58
N ASP A 63 -5.39 -3.59 -17.82
CA ASP A 63 -6.19 -4.65 -18.44
C ASP A 63 -5.81 -5.99 -17.78
N LEU A 64 -6.79 -6.72 -17.23
CA LEU A 64 -6.56 -8.02 -16.60
C LEU A 64 -6.23 -9.07 -17.66
N ILE A 65 -4.97 -9.48 -17.76
CA ILE A 65 -4.52 -10.57 -18.65
C ILE A 65 -4.28 -11.85 -17.84
N VAL A 66 -4.80 -12.97 -18.39
CA VAL A 66 -4.69 -14.32 -17.81
C VAL A 66 -3.37 -14.94 -18.26
N ASN A 67 -2.63 -15.57 -17.33
CA ASN A 67 -1.20 -15.94 -17.40
C ASN A 67 -0.30 -14.73 -17.14
N GLY A 68 0.34 -14.72 -15.97
CA GLY A 68 1.02 -13.53 -15.47
C GLY A 68 2.02 -12.94 -16.45
N GLU A 69 2.09 -11.62 -16.45
CA GLU A 69 2.93 -10.80 -17.31
C GLU A 69 3.79 -9.86 -16.46
N GLU A 70 4.82 -9.29 -17.08
CA GLU A 70 5.63 -8.26 -16.48
C GLU A 70 4.77 -7.02 -16.19
N ALA A 71 4.81 -6.53 -14.96
CA ALA A 71 4.12 -5.30 -14.58
C ALA A 71 4.86 -4.11 -15.15
N ASP A 72 4.15 -3.03 -15.50
CA ASP A 72 4.80 -1.79 -15.90
C ASP A 72 5.56 -1.17 -14.73
N ARG A 73 6.62 -0.41 -15.05
CA ARG A 73 7.37 0.33 -14.03
C ARG A 73 6.44 1.30 -13.27
N GLY A 74 6.41 1.17 -11.94
CA GLY A 74 5.57 2.01 -11.09
C GLY A 74 4.09 1.64 -11.08
N GLU A 75 3.69 0.52 -11.69
CA GLU A 75 2.29 0.07 -11.70
C GLU A 75 1.79 -0.28 -10.29
N PHE A 76 2.64 -0.93 -9.49
CA PHE A 76 2.35 -1.30 -8.10
C PHE A 76 3.33 -0.65 -7.13
N PRO A 77 3.25 0.67 -6.90
CA PRO A 77 4.25 1.43 -6.14
C PRO A 77 4.24 1.12 -4.63
N HIS A 78 3.30 0.29 -4.17
CA HIS A 78 3.23 -0.19 -2.80
C HIS A 78 3.94 -1.53 -2.62
N GLN A 79 4.37 -2.19 -3.69
CA GLN A 79 5.06 -3.47 -3.61
C GLN A 79 6.34 -3.31 -2.78
N ALA A 80 6.49 -4.17 -1.78
CA ALA A 80 7.67 -4.22 -0.93
C ALA A 80 8.31 -5.60 -1.00
N LEU A 81 9.65 -5.65 -0.97
CA LEU A 81 10.43 -6.86 -0.84
C LEU A 81 11.09 -6.90 0.54
N LEU A 82 11.04 -8.06 1.19
CA LEU A 82 11.57 -8.27 2.53
C LEU A 82 12.89 -9.04 2.41
N GLY A 83 13.99 -8.35 2.74
CA GLY A 83 15.34 -8.87 2.66
C GLY A 83 15.82 -9.45 3.99
N TYR A 84 16.43 -10.62 3.94
CA TYR A 84 17.03 -11.31 5.09
C TYR A 84 18.54 -11.42 4.88
N SER A 85 19.32 -11.45 5.96
CA SER A 85 20.77 -11.65 5.84
C SER A 85 21.06 -13.01 5.19
N ASP A 86 21.91 -12.99 4.16
CA ASP A 86 22.40 -14.18 3.46
C ASP A 86 23.65 -14.81 4.11
N GLY A 87 24.12 -14.22 5.22
CA GLY A 87 25.37 -14.61 5.90
C GLY A 87 26.60 -13.78 5.51
N GLY A 88 26.47 -12.86 4.54
CA GLY A 88 27.47 -11.84 4.19
C GLY A 88 26.90 -10.42 4.33
N ASP A 89 27.33 -9.53 3.44
CA ASP A 89 26.87 -8.13 3.37
C ASP A 89 25.61 -7.95 2.51
N GLY A 90 25.10 -9.03 1.92
CA GLY A 90 23.95 -9.02 1.02
C GLY A 90 22.62 -9.34 1.70
N TYR A 91 21.54 -9.26 0.90
CA TYR A 91 20.20 -9.62 1.31
C TYR A 91 19.59 -10.63 0.36
N GLU A 92 18.95 -11.65 0.92
CA GLU A 92 18.09 -12.56 0.18
C GLU A 92 16.62 -12.16 0.35
N PHE A 93 15.96 -11.81 -0.76
CA PHE A 93 14.56 -11.39 -0.77
C PHE A 93 13.64 -12.59 -0.95
N ARG A 94 13.05 -13.06 0.16
CA ARG A 94 12.22 -14.29 0.18
C ARG A 94 10.72 -14.03 0.40
N CYS A 95 10.36 -12.81 0.81
CA CYS A 95 8.98 -12.44 1.09
C CYS A 95 8.62 -11.11 0.45
N GLY A 96 7.32 -10.94 0.19
CA GLY A 96 6.73 -9.67 -0.21
C GLY A 96 6.01 -8.96 0.93
N GLY A 97 5.60 -7.73 0.66
CA GLY A 97 4.73 -6.94 1.52
C GLY A 97 4.11 -5.79 0.75
N SER A 98 3.31 -5.00 1.45
CA SER A 98 2.71 -3.78 0.89
C SER A 98 2.97 -2.61 1.81
N LEU A 99 3.55 -1.54 1.29
CA LEU A 99 3.64 -0.27 1.99
C LEU A 99 2.22 0.25 2.26
N ILE A 100 1.90 0.58 3.51
CA ILE A 100 0.56 1.06 3.91
C ILE A 100 0.61 2.44 4.58
N SER A 101 1.81 2.95 4.85
CA SER A 101 2.06 4.31 5.35
C SER A 101 3.52 4.71 5.09
N ASP A 102 3.93 5.89 5.56
CA ASP A 102 5.31 6.39 5.49
C ASP A 102 6.30 5.52 6.28
N ARG A 103 5.84 4.63 7.17
CA ARG A 103 6.71 3.85 8.06
C ARG A 103 6.30 2.41 8.31
N PHE A 104 5.19 1.95 7.70
CA PHE A 104 4.69 0.61 7.93
C PHE A 104 4.46 -0.14 6.63
N VAL A 105 4.95 -1.38 6.62
CA VAL A 105 4.68 -2.39 5.60
C VAL A 105 3.83 -3.49 6.22
N LEU A 106 2.78 -3.88 5.51
CA LEU A 106 1.95 -5.03 5.81
C LEU A 106 2.54 -6.28 5.14
N THR A 107 2.63 -7.38 5.87
CA THR A 107 3.16 -8.66 5.34
C THR A 107 2.54 -9.83 6.11
N ALA A 108 2.96 -11.06 5.79
CA ALA A 108 2.57 -12.27 6.49
C ALA A 108 3.39 -12.47 7.77
N ALA A 109 2.81 -13.08 8.79
CA ALA A 109 3.50 -13.37 10.03
C ALA A 109 4.55 -14.48 9.87
N HIS A 110 4.33 -15.42 8.96
CA HIS A 110 5.26 -16.51 8.66
C HIS A 110 6.57 -16.03 8.03
N CYS A 111 6.61 -14.84 7.42
CA CYS A 111 7.82 -14.26 6.85
C CYS A 111 8.91 -14.03 7.91
N GLY A 112 8.54 -13.84 9.17
CA GLY A 112 9.49 -13.58 10.24
C GLY A 112 10.07 -12.17 10.14
N THR A 113 11.19 -11.92 10.83
CA THR A 113 11.76 -10.58 10.96
C THR A 113 12.78 -10.31 9.86
N PRO A 114 12.46 -9.46 8.85
CA PRO A 114 13.44 -9.04 7.85
C PRO A 114 14.49 -8.10 8.44
N ARG A 115 15.62 -7.97 7.74
CA ARG A 115 16.66 -6.97 8.02
C ARG A 115 16.35 -5.64 7.35
N VAL A 116 15.94 -5.72 6.08
CA VAL A 116 15.60 -4.56 5.26
C VAL A 116 14.27 -4.77 4.55
N VAL A 117 13.64 -3.66 4.21
CA VAL A 117 12.54 -3.60 3.25
C VAL A 117 13.02 -2.80 2.06
N ARG A 118 12.93 -3.38 0.86
CA ARG A 118 13.19 -2.70 -0.40
C ARG A 118 11.88 -2.19 -1.00
N LEU A 119 11.87 -0.93 -1.41
CA LEU A 119 10.75 -0.26 -2.08
C LEU A 119 11.22 0.32 -3.40
N GLY A 120 10.32 0.46 -4.38
CA GLY A 120 10.65 1.04 -5.70
C GLY A 120 11.26 0.06 -6.71
N GLU A 121 11.49 -1.18 -6.27
CA GLU A 121 12.04 -2.25 -7.10
C GLU A 121 11.09 -2.64 -8.25
N HIS A 122 11.67 -2.83 -9.43
CA HIS A 122 10.97 -3.24 -10.63
C HIS A 122 11.70 -4.39 -11.35
N SER A 123 13.03 -4.41 -11.30
CA SER A 123 13.90 -5.38 -11.97
C SER A 123 15.06 -5.73 -11.03
N LEU A 124 15.07 -6.95 -10.51
CA LEU A 124 16.14 -7.47 -9.65
C LEU A 124 17.51 -7.54 -10.35
N SER A 125 17.58 -7.28 -11.66
CA SER A 125 18.83 -7.19 -12.43
C SER A 125 19.37 -5.78 -12.61
N ASP A 126 18.56 -4.74 -12.36
CA ASP A 126 18.92 -3.34 -12.66
C ASP A 126 18.68 -2.46 -11.45
N GLU A 127 19.75 -1.87 -10.90
CA GLU A 127 19.61 -0.92 -9.79
C GLU A 127 19.31 0.48 -10.33
N GLU A 128 18.12 1.02 -10.05
CA GLU A 128 17.71 2.33 -10.55
C GLU A 128 16.99 3.17 -9.48
N ASP A 129 15.78 2.77 -9.13
CA ASP A 129 14.85 3.55 -8.33
C ASP A 129 14.61 2.94 -6.95
N GLU A 130 15.19 1.78 -6.65
CA GLU A 130 14.95 1.07 -5.41
C GLU A 130 15.73 1.65 -4.23
N GLU A 131 15.13 1.54 -3.05
CA GLU A 131 15.74 1.99 -1.82
C GLU A 131 15.50 0.98 -0.69
N ASP A 132 16.58 0.65 0.03
CA ASP A 132 16.54 -0.23 1.18
C ASP A 132 16.31 0.57 2.48
N PHE A 133 15.33 0.11 3.25
CA PHE A 133 14.94 0.69 4.54
C PHE A 133 15.19 -0.32 5.67
N GLU A 134 15.96 0.11 6.67
CA GLU A 134 16.19 -0.71 7.87
C GLU A 134 14.89 -0.98 8.64
N VAL A 135 14.77 -2.21 9.13
CA VAL A 135 13.63 -2.67 9.92
C VAL A 135 13.86 -2.37 11.39
N GLY A 136 13.02 -1.52 11.97
CA GLY A 136 13.09 -1.17 13.39
C GLY A 136 12.29 -2.12 14.29
N ALA A 137 11.18 -2.68 13.80
CA ALA A 137 10.39 -3.66 14.54
C ALA A 137 9.52 -4.53 13.63
N PHE A 138 9.21 -5.74 14.11
CA PHE A 138 8.30 -6.68 13.47
C PHE A 138 7.19 -7.10 14.44
N TYR A 139 5.95 -6.74 14.14
CA TYR A 139 4.78 -6.99 14.96
C TYR A 139 3.93 -8.09 14.34
N LYS A 140 4.12 -9.33 14.79
CA LYS A 140 3.22 -10.43 14.45
C LYS A 140 1.87 -10.24 15.12
N HIS A 141 0.81 -10.68 14.45
CA HIS A 141 -0.49 -10.77 15.11
C HIS A 141 -0.38 -11.67 16.36
N PRO A 142 -0.91 -11.24 17.52
CA PRO A 142 -0.74 -11.98 18.79
C PRO A 142 -1.40 -13.36 18.77
N GLY A 143 -2.43 -13.53 17.93
CA GLY A 143 -3.11 -14.81 17.70
C GLY A 143 -2.48 -15.69 16.61
N TYR A 144 -1.33 -15.32 16.03
CA TYR A 144 -0.64 -16.15 15.04
C TYR A 144 0.08 -17.31 15.71
N THR A 145 -0.12 -18.53 15.20
CA THR A 145 0.65 -19.71 15.59
C THR A 145 1.07 -20.49 14.34
N VAL A 146 2.33 -20.94 14.32
CA VAL A 146 2.91 -21.66 13.16
C VAL A 146 2.12 -22.93 12.79
N LYS A 147 1.45 -23.55 13.76
CA LYS A 147 0.72 -24.81 13.56
C LYS A 147 -0.65 -24.63 12.92
N ALA A 148 -1.28 -23.46 13.04
CA ALA A 148 -2.68 -23.27 12.68
C ALA A 148 -2.86 -22.38 11.43
N SER A 149 -1.82 -21.68 10.98
CA SER A 149 -1.83 -20.74 9.83
C SER A 149 -2.89 -19.63 9.88
N TYR A 150 -3.68 -19.52 10.95
CA TYR A 150 -4.61 -18.42 11.18
C TYR A 150 -3.89 -17.16 11.61
N ASN A 151 -4.47 -16.00 11.28
CA ASN A 151 -3.93 -14.68 11.59
C ASN A 151 -2.51 -14.49 11.05
N ASP A 152 -2.23 -15.00 9.85
CA ASP A 152 -0.93 -14.88 9.19
C ASP A 152 -0.71 -13.47 8.63
N ILE A 153 -0.61 -12.51 9.56
CA ILE A 153 -0.50 -11.08 9.29
C ILE A 153 0.48 -10.45 10.28
N ALA A 154 1.32 -9.56 9.77
CA ALA A 154 2.29 -8.82 10.56
C ALA A 154 2.53 -7.42 9.99
N LEU A 155 2.99 -6.53 10.86
CA LEU A 155 3.44 -5.19 10.50
C LEU A 155 4.96 -5.09 10.66
N VAL A 156 5.62 -4.59 9.63
CA VAL A 156 7.03 -4.18 9.67
C VAL A 156 7.05 -2.67 9.88
N LYS A 157 7.74 -2.20 10.92
CA LYS A 157 7.99 -0.78 11.14
C LYS A 157 9.41 -0.43 10.69
N LEU A 158 9.50 0.54 9.79
CA LEU A 158 10.77 1.07 9.29
C LEU A 158 11.40 2.01 10.33
N VAL A 159 12.73 2.06 10.37
CA VAL A 159 13.48 2.98 11.25
C VAL A 159 13.21 4.44 10.88
N ARG A 160 13.28 4.74 9.59
CA ARG A 160 13.05 6.07 9.01
C ARG A 160 11.78 6.11 8.16
N GLY A 161 11.28 7.32 7.94
CA GLY A 161 10.15 7.54 7.04
C GLY A 161 10.55 7.37 5.57
N VAL A 162 9.57 6.99 4.77
CA VAL A 162 9.65 6.87 3.31
C VAL A 162 9.07 8.15 2.70
N ASP A 163 9.83 8.77 1.81
CA ASP A 163 9.33 9.86 1.00
C ASP A 163 8.60 9.30 -0.22
N PHE A 164 7.37 9.73 -0.44
CA PHE A 164 6.56 9.22 -1.55
C PHE A 164 6.90 9.91 -2.87
N TYR A 165 7.02 9.12 -3.93
CA TYR A 165 7.24 9.59 -5.30
C TYR A 165 6.47 8.69 -6.27
N ASN A 166 6.80 8.70 -7.56
CA ASN A 166 6.02 7.97 -8.56
C ASN A 166 6.13 6.45 -8.42
N PHE A 167 7.25 5.93 -7.90
CA PHE A 167 7.51 4.49 -7.81
C PHE A 167 7.34 3.92 -6.39
N VAL A 168 7.20 4.78 -5.37
CA VAL A 168 6.95 4.37 -3.98
C VAL A 168 5.78 5.13 -3.38
N ARG A 169 4.69 4.42 -3.11
CA ARG A 169 3.45 4.96 -2.53
C ARG A 169 2.73 3.90 -1.70
N PRO A 170 1.98 4.31 -0.65
CA PRO A 170 1.24 3.37 0.17
C PRO A 170 -0.05 2.88 -0.52
N ALA A 171 -0.42 1.63 -0.27
CA ALA A 171 -1.71 1.06 -0.60
C ALA A 171 -2.80 1.52 0.38
N CYS A 172 -4.02 1.63 -0.12
CA CYS A 172 -5.20 1.83 0.73
C CYS A 172 -5.66 0.50 1.34
N LEU A 173 -5.94 0.50 2.65
CA LEU A 173 -6.54 -0.65 3.32
C LEU A 173 -8.04 -0.70 3.05
N TRP A 174 -8.53 -1.89 2.71
CA TRP A 174 -9.96 -2.14 2.58
C TRP A 174 -10.66 -2.05 3.94
N THR A 175 -11.71 -1.23 4.03
CA THR A 175 -12.45 -1.02 5.29
C THR A 175 -13.87 -1.56 5.30
N SER A 176 -14.43 -1.90 4.13
CA SER A 176 -15.75 -2.50 4.03
C SER A 176 -15.75 -3.94 4.53
N THR A 177 -16.85 -4.35 5.15
CA THR A 177 -17.08 -5.74 5.55
C THR A 177 -17.56 -6.61 4.39
N GLU A 178 -18.06 -5.98 3.32
CA GLU A 178 -18.51 -6.67 2.12
C GLU A 178 -17.38 -6.70 1.08
N LEU A 179 -17.13 -7.87 0.51
CA LEU A 179 -16.20 -8.06 -0.61
C LEU A 179 -17.03 -8.27 -1.88
N ASN A 180 -17.48 -7.18 -2.48
CA ASN A 180 -18.14 -7.20 -3.79
C ASN A 180 -17.10 -7.10 -4.92
N ILE A 181 -16.06 -7.93 -4.84
CA ILE A 181 -14.92 -7.94 -5.76
C ILE A 181 -14.90 -9.29 -6.46
N SER A 182 -15.06 -9.30 -7.79
CA SER A 182 -15.05 -10.52 -8.60
C SER A 182 -13.65 -10.95 -9.03
N THR A 183 -12.70 -10.02 -9.07
CA THR A 183 -11.33 -10.24 -9.56
C THR A 183 -10.34 -9.43 -8.75
N VAL A 184 -9.19 -10.02 -8.45
CA VAL A 184 -8.06 -9.38 -7.77
C VAL A 184 -6.81 -9.55 -8.61
N ILE A 185 -5.83 -8.67 -8.42
CA ILE A 185 -4.51 -8.80 -9.04
C ILE A 185 -3.54 -9.23 -7.95
N ALA A 186 -2.82 -10.32 -8.18
CA ALA A 186 -1.69 -10.73 -7.39
C ALA A 186 -0.40 -10.22 -8.04
N THR A 187 0.48 -9.63 -7.24
CA THR A 187 1.74 -9.05 -7.72
C THR A 187 2.92 -9.61 -6.95
N GLY A 188 4.06 -9.77 -7.63
CA GLY A 188 5.30 -10.17 -6.98
C GLY A 188 6.40 -10.60 -7.94
N PHE A 189 7.54 -10.97 -7.36
CA PHE A 189 8.75 -11.40 -8.06
C PHE A 189 8.88 -12.94 -8.07
N GLY A 190 7.75 -13.64 -7.95
CA GLY A 190 7.69 -15.11 -7.89
C GLY A 190 7.58 -15.77 -9.27
N HIS A 191 7.76 -17.10 -9.31
CA HIS A 191 7.64 -17.88 -10.54
C HIS A 191 6.20 -17.86 -11.10
N THR A 192 5.99 -17.36 -12.31
CA THR A 192 4.69 -17.46 -13.02
C THR A 192 4.51 -18.80 -13.75
N LYS A 193 5.59 -19.59 -13.91
CA LYS A 193 5.59 -20.95 -14.48
C LYS A 193 6.59 -21.87 -13.75
N PHE A 194 6.31 -23.17 -13.71
CA PHE A 194 7.25 -24.19 -13.21
C PHE A 194 8.59 -24.07 -13.95
N GLY A 195 9.64 -23.61 -13.26
CA GLY A 195 11.02 -23.55 -13.77
C GLY A 195 11.46 -22.26 -14.48
N GLY A 196 10.66 -21.18 -14.50
CA GLY A 196 11.06 -19.88 -15.06
C GLY A 196 11.28 -18.82 -14.00
N LEU A 197 12.51 -18.33 -13.82
CA LEU A 197 12.81 -17.17 -12.98
C LEU A 197 12.32 -15.90 -13.71
N LEU A 198 11.43 -15.13 -13.08
CA LEU A 198 11.21 -13.76 -13.51
C LEU A 198 12.14 -12.86 -12.69
N LEU A 199 12.92 -12.06 -13.39
CA LEU A 199 13.83 -11.09 -12.79
C LEU A 199 13.12 -9.79 -12.43
N GLY A 200 11.86 -9.59 -12.85
CA GLY A 200 11.09 -8.37 -12.60
C GLY A 200 9.74 -8.60 -11.91
N LEU A 201 9.11 -7.50 -11.50
CA LEU A 201 7.78 -7.51 -10.89
C LEU A 201 6.75 -8.01 -11.90
N SER A 202 5.92 -8.98 -11.50
CA SER A 202 4.88 -9.55 -12.34
C SER A 202 3.50 -9.38 -11.72
N ARG A 203 2.46 -9.40 -12.56
CA ARG A 203 1.04 -9.36 -12.17
C ARG A 203 0.30 -10.58 -12.72
N GLY A 204 -0.72 -11.06 -12.02
CA GLY A 204 -1.61 -12.13 -12.47
C GLY A 204 -2.98 -12.07 -11.78
N SER A 205 -4.02 -12.61 -12.43
CA SER A 205 -5.39 -12.71 -11.89
C SER A 205 -5.72 -14.08 -11.32
#